data_AF-A0A7K4FWR7-F1
#
_entry.id   AF-A0A7K4FWR7-F1
#
_cell.length_a   1.000
_cell.length_b   1.000
_cell.length_c   1.000
_cell.angle_alpha   90.00
_cell.angle_beta   90.00
_cell.angle_gamma   90.00
#
_symmetry.space_group_name_H-M   'P 1'
#
loop_
_entity.id
_entity.type
_entity.pdbx_description
1 polymer ?
#
loop_
_entity_poly.entity_id
_entity_poly.type
_entity_poly.pdbx_seq_one_letter_code
_entity_poly.pdbx_strand_id
1 'polypeptide(L)'
;SNELKERIKKIIKQNKERIIKGIILGKFDEGIGVFISGKHVILKGVKEIIFAHGGRYIPPLFANNDLPGIISRRLYLSHFSHAEKAIIMGSTDEAIRTAYVGKRKVLYREGASLFTKIGLELAEKEGIELIPVRKVYVKRKGNKLIVKYDANSEEVDILVFDIVKQPKLEITYNLGINYKFYKKMHIYSPTHNILGEFEQFKIVGGSRGIYDDELSFLSSKAALGIYVDDFISKLKETPLYGFYNNDYSEIPSPYIFDDTGYFCECEDITADDIIPKLKKGYTDVESIKRVTGACTGKCQGKLCAYLIGSYLKSERLITFRSPIYSIV
;
A
#
# COMPACT_ATOMS: atom_id res chain seq x y z
N SER A 1 -0.91 0.95 20.22
CA SER A 1 -1.22 0.64 21.63
C SER A 1 -2.69 0.90 21.93
N ASN A 2 -3.26 0.30 22.99
CA ASN A 2 -4.65 0.58 23.41
C ASN A 2 -4.85 2.06 23.84
N GLU A 3 -3.81 2.68 24.41
CA GLU A 3 -3.85 4.09 24.81
C GLU A 3 -4.05 5.04 23.63
N LEU A 4 -3.28 4.86 22.54
CA LEU A 4 -3.43 5.68 21.33
C LEU A 4 -4.85 5.53 20.75
N LYS A 5 -5.40 4.32 20.75
CA LYS A 5 -6.76 4.05 20.28
C LYS A 5 -7.81 4.80 21.09
N GLU A 6 -7.72 4.78 22.41
CA GLU A 6 -8.65 5.51 23.28
C GLU A 6 -8.50 7.03 23.14
N ARG A 7 -7.26 7.52 23.00
CA ARG A 7 -6.99 8.93 22.70
C ARG A 7 -7.64 9.37 21.39
N ILE A 8 -7.50 8.59 20.32
CA ILE A 8 -8.12 8.88 19.01
C ILE A 8 -9.65 8.88 19.13
N LYS A 9 -10.26 7.89 19.79
CA LYS A 9 -11.71 7.84 20.02
C LYS A 9 -12.22 9.09 20.72
N LYS A 10 -11.50 9.56 21.75
CA LYS A 10 -11.85 10.79 22.48
C LYS A 10 -11.82 12.02 21.56
N ILE A 11 -10.78 12.17 20.73
CA ILE A 11 -10.66 13.27 19.76
C ILE A 11 -11.81 13.24 18.75
N ILE A 12 -12.13 12.07 18.19
CA ILE A 12 -13.24 11.90 17.23
C ILE A 12 -14.57 12.29 17.89
N LYS A 13 -14.82 11.82 19.13
CA LYS A 13 -16.04 12.15 19.87
C LYS A 13 -16.17 13.65 20.11
N GLN A 14 -15.09 14.31 20.50
CA GLN A 14 -15.05 15.76 20.76
C GLN A 14 -15.27 16.61 19.49
N ASN A 15 -14.91 16.08 18.31
CA ASN A 15 -14.99 16.80 17.04
C ASN A 15 -16.09 16.26 16.11
N LYS A 16 -17.06 15.49 16.64
CA LYS A 16 -18.08 14.80 15.84
C LYS A 16 -18.82 15.73 14.87
N GLU A 17 -19.19 16.92 15.32
CA GLU A 17 -19.91 17.93 14.52
C GLU A 17 -19.07 18.52 13.37
N ARG A 18 -17.75 18.35 13.40
CA ARG A 18 -16.83 18.81 12.34
C ARG A 18 -16.54 17.71 11.30
N ILE A 19 -17.06 16.50 11.50
CA ILE A 19 -16.79 15.35 10.64
C ILE A 19 -17.95 15.18 9.65
N ILE A 20 -17.65 15.45 8.38
CA ILE A 20 -18.58 15.22 7.28
C ILE A 20 -18.20 13.90 6.60
N LYS A 21 -19.15 12.97 6.53
CA LYS A 21 -18.98 11.72 5.79
C LYS A 21 -19.35 11.92 4.33
N GLY A 22 -18.46 11.53 3.43
CA GLY A 22 -18.68 11.63 1.99
C GLY A 22 -17.57 10.97 1.19
N ILE A 23 -17.68 11.05 -0.13
CA ILE A 23 -16.70 10.54 -1.08
C ILE A 23 -16.09 11.73 -1.82
N ILE A 24 -14.76 11.79 -1.89
CA ILE A 24 -14.07 12.78 -2.71
C ILE A 24 -14.05 12.27 -4.15
N LEU A 25 -14.59 13.07 -5.07
CA LEU A 25 -14.68 12.72 -6.50
C LEU A 25 -13.45 13.16 -7.27
N GLY A 26 -12.76 14.19 -6.80
CA GLY A 26 -11.56 14.73 -7.42
C GLY A 26 -11.70 16.21 -7.75
N LYS A 27 -10.72 16.73 -8.46
CA LYS A 27 -10.65 18.08 -9.02
C LYS A 27 -11.46 18.13 -10.31
N PHE A 28 -12.28 19.16 -10.41
CA PHE A 28 -13.01 19.60 -11.59
C PHE A 28 -12.64 21.06 -11.84
N ASP A 29 -13.09 21.62 -12.96
CA ASP A 29 -12.78 23.00 -13.35
C ASP A 29 -13.33 24.00 -12.31
N GLU A 30 -14.46 23.69 -11.68
CA GLU A 30 -15.12 24.55 -10.70
C GLU A 30 -14.54 24.44 -9.28
N GLY A 31 -13.75 23.40 -8.98
CA GLY A 31 -13.22 23.13 -7.64
C GLY A 31 -13.09 21.66 -7.29
N ILE A 32 -13.12 21.33 -6.00
CA ILE A 32 -13.01 19.94 -5.53
C ILE A 32 -14.41 19.37 -5.39
N GLY A 33 -14.74 18.37 -6.21
CA GLY A 33 -16.00 17.66 -6.16
C GLY A 33 -16.03 16.64 -5.03
N VAL A 34 -17.10 16.67 -4.25
CA VAL A 34 -17.39 15.71 -3.19
C VAL A 34 -18.85 15.27 -3.27
N PHE A 35 -19.11 14.03 -2.88
CA PHE A 35 -20.44 13.46 -2.77
C PHE A 35 -20.79 13.27 -1.30
N ILE A 36 -21.77 14.03 -0.82
CA ILE A 36 -22.17 14.07 0.59
C ILE A 36 -23.69 13.95 0.65
N SER A 37 -24.20 13.00 1.42
CA SER A 37 -25.64 12.82 1.66
C SER A 37 -26.50 12.80 0.38
N GLY A 38 -26.05 12.08 -0.65
CA GLY A 38 -26.78 11.95 -1.92
C GLY A 38 -26.64 13.14 -2.88
N LYS A 39 -25.81 14.14 -2.54
CA LYS A 39 -25.65 15.37 -3.33
C LYS A 39 -24.22 15.56 -3.79
N HIS A 40 -24.06 16.08 -4.99
CA HIS A 40 -22.79 16.60 -5.49
C HIS A 40 -22.56 18.01 -4.95
N VAL A 41 -21.42 18.23 -4.33
CA VAL A 41 -21.01 19.51 -3.75
C VAL A 41 -19.63 19.86 -4.32
N ILE A 42 -19.45 21.14 -4.68
CA ILE A 42 -18.15 21.67 -5.10
C ILE A 42 -17.58 22.53 -3.98
N LEU A 43 -16.40 22.15 -3.50
CA LEU A 43 -15.64 22.94 -2.55
C LEU A 43 -14.78 23.95 -3.32
N LYS A 44 -14.97 25.24 -3.03
CA LYS A 44 -14.24 26.37 -3.63
C LYS A 44 -13.44 27.11 -2.57
N GLY A 45 -12.35 27.76 -2.98
CA GLY A 45 -11.57 28.65 -2.12
C GLY A 45 -10.89 27.96 -0.93
N VAL A 46 -10.54 26.69 -1.06
CA VAL A 46 -9.88 25.93 0.01
C VAL A 46 -8.46 26.44 0.19
N LYS A 47 -8.15 27.00 1.37
CA LYS A 47 -6.85 27.63 1.66
C LYS A 47 -5.76 26.63 2.04
N GLU A 48 -6.12 25.57 2.75
CA GLU A 48 -5.19 24.52 3.20
C GLU A 48 -5.90 23.17 3.14
N ILE A 49 -5.20 22.12 2.71
CA ILE A 49 -5.71 20.75 2.70
C ILE A 49 -4.68 19.80 3.33
N ILE A 50 -5.14 18.99 4.28
CA ILE A 50 -4.34 17.93 4.90
C ILE A 50 -4.84 16.56 4.42
N PHE A 51 -3.96 15.81 3.76
CA PHE A 51 -4.22 14.48 3.22
C PHE A 51 -3.89 13.38 4.24
N ALA A 52 -4.93 12.81 4.84
CA ALA A 52 -4.86 11.69 5.77
C ALA A 52 -5.65 10.46 5.29
N HIS A 53 -5.71 10.23 3.97
CA HIS A 53 -6.49 9.15 3.33
C HIS A 53 -5.78 7.78 3.30
N GLY A 54 -4.54 7.75 3.79
CA GLY A 54 -3.80 6.52 4.08
C GLY A 54 -3.21 5.85 2.85
N GLY A 55 -2.80 4.60 3.03
CA GLY A 55 -2.24 3.74 1.98
C GLY A 55 -3.11 2.50 1.72
N ARG A 56 -2.63 1.63 0.84
CA ARG A 56 -3.20 0.31 0.54
C ARG A 56 -2.10 -0.73 0.38
N TYR A 57 -2.49 -1.99 0.42
CA TYR A 57 -1.61 -3.11 0.11
C TYR A 57 -1.93 -3.59 -1.30
N ILE A 58 -0.89 -3.75 -2.11
CA ILE A 58 -1.00 -4.20 -3.50
C ILE A 58 -0.80 -5.73 -3.49
N PRO A 59 -1.62 -6.50 -4.23
CA PRO A 59 -1.40 -7.94 -4.36
C PRO A 59 -0.02 -8.20 -5.02
N PRO A 60 0.80 -9.11 -4.48
CA PRO A 60 2.06 -9.50 -5.10
C PRO A 60 1.83 -10.35 -6.36
N LEU A 61 2.85 -10.42 -7.22
CA LEU A 61 2.88 -11.27 -8.41
C LEU A 61 3.50 -12.63 -8.07
N PHE A 62 2.71 -13.68 -8.29
CA PHE A 62 3.14 -15.08 -8.28
C PHE A 62 2.08 -15.94 -8.97
N ALA A 63 2.44 -17.19 -9.29
CA ALA A 63 1.54 -18.14 -9.94
C ALA A 63 0.24 -18.39 -9.14
N ASN A 64 -0.90 -18.17 -9.80
CA ASN A 64 -2.25 -18.30 -9.23
C ASN A 64 -2.51 -17.37 -8.03
N ASN A 65 -2.06 -16.11 -8.12
CA ASN A 65 -2.25 -15.07 -7.10
C ASN A 65 -3.69 -14.52 -7.00
N ASP A 66 -4.59 -14.96 -7.87
CA ASP A 66 -6.01 -14.60 -7.95
C ASP A 66 -6.94 -15.55 -7.15
N LEU A 67 -6.41 -16.66 -6.64
CA LEU A 67 -7.23 -17.69 -5.99
C LEU A 67 -7.97 -17.17 -4.74
N PRO A 68 -9.27 -17.49 -4.56
CA PRO A 68 -10.00 -17.09 -3.36
C PRO A 68 -9.38 -17.71 -2.10
N GLY A 69 -9.14 -16.86 -1.09
CA GLY A 69 -8.37 -17.20 0.10
C GLY A 69 -7.02 -16.46 0.15
N ILE A 70 -6.58 -15.87 -0.97
CA ILE A 70 -5.51 -14.88 -1.01
C ILE A 70 -6.13 -13.51 -0.76
N ILE A 71 -5.79 -12.88 0.36
CA ILE A 71 -6.49 -11.65 0.81
C ILE A 71 -5.53 -10.58 1.33
N SER A 72 -5.96 -9.32 1.27
CA SER A 72 -5.20 -8.23 1.86
C SER A 72 -5.18 -8.31 3.38
N ARG A 73 -4.14 -7.74 4.01
CA ARG A 73 -4.09 -7.47 5.47
C ARG A 73 -5.40 -6.90 6.00
N ARG A 74 -5.99 -5.92 5.31
CA ARG A 74 -7.21 -5.24 5.77
C ARG A 74 -8.37 -6.21 5.90
N LEU A 75 -8.57 -7.07 4.91
CA LEU A 75 -9.64 -8.07 4.93
C LEU A 75 -9.37 -9.12 6.02
N TYR A 76 -8.10 -9.55 6.16
CA TYR A 76 -7.67 -10.46 7.22
C TYR A 76 -8.01 -9.92 8.61
N LEU A 77 -7.52 -8.73 8.97
CA LEU A 77 -7.73 -8.17 10.31
C LEU A 77 -9.20 -7.85 10.64
N SER A 78 -10.04 -7.65 9.63
CA SER A 78 -11.45 -7.28 9.85
C SER A 78 -12.39 -8.48 9.93
N HIS A 79 -12.08 -9.59 9.25
CA HIS A 79 -13.02 -10.70 9.10
C HIS A 79 -12.41 -12.09 9.32
N PHE A 80 -11.07 -12.23 9.22
CA PHE A 80 -10.42 -13.53 9.16
C PHE A 80 -9.23 -13.70 10.10
N SER A 81 -9.07 -12.81 11.08
CA SER A 81 -8.04 -12.92 12.13
C SER A 81 -8.18 -14.19 12.97
N HIS A 82 -9.35 -14.84 12.91
CA HIS A 82 -9.67 -16.10 13.58
C HIS A 82 -9.39 -17.35 12.73
N ALA A 83 -8.90 -17.23 11.49
CA ALA A 83 -8.54 -18.39 10.67
C ALA A 83 -7.56 -19.30 11.41
N GLU A 84 -7.68 -20.63 11.28
CA GLU A 84 -6.86 -21.56 12.06
C GLU A 84 -5.42 -21.58 11.57
N LYS A 85 -5.20 -21.55 10.26
CA LYS A 85 -3.89 -21.52 9.61
C LYS A 85 -3.82 -20.41 8.57
N ALA A 86 -2.93 -19.46 8.80
CA ALA A 86 -2.63 -18.39 7.86
C ALA A 86 -1.12 -18.21 7.69
N ILE A 87 -0.70 -17.86 6.48
CA ILE A 87 0.65 -17.37 6.18
C ILE A 87 0.54 -15.90 5.79
N ILE A 88 1.45 -15.08 6.29
CA ILE A 88 1.55 -13.67 5.93
C ILE A 88 2.67 -13.51 4.90
N MET A 89 2.45 -12.70 3.88
CA MET A 89 3.48 -12.26 2.96
C MET A 89 3.76 -10.79 3.20
N GLY A 90 4.99 -10.43 3.55
CA GLY A 90 5.35 -9.02 3.60
C GLY A 90 6.76 -8.71 4.07
N SER A 91 7.21 -7.51 3.73
CA SER A 91 8.61 -7.13 3.88
C SER A 91 8.85 -6.19 5.05
N THR A 92 7.84 -5.53 5.63
CA THR A 92 8.04 -4.54 6.72
C THR A 92 7.57 -5.07 8.07
N ASP A 93 7.90 -4.34 9.14
CA ASP A 93 7.43 -4.65 10.50
C ASP A 93 5.90 -4.75 10.61
N GLU A 94 5.18 -4.14 9.66
CA GLU A 94 3.72 -4.25 9.59
C GLU A 94 3.32 -5.72 9.39
N ALA A 95 4.01 -6.47 8.50
CA ALA A 95 3.77 -7.90 8.29
C ALA A 95 4.02 -8.72 9.57
N ILE A 96 5.03 -8.36 10.36
CA ILE A 96 5.31 -8.96 11.68
C ILE A 96 4.14 -8.71 12.62
N ARG A 97 3.61 -7.48 12.66
CA ARG A 97 2.42 -7.15 13.46
C ARG A 97 1.15 -7.86 12.97
N THR A 98 1.02 -8.15 11.67
CA THR A 98 -0.05 -9.03 11.17
C THR A 98 0.11 -10.44 11.70
N ALA A 99 1.33 -10.99 11.61
CA ALA A 99 1.63 -12.35 12.01
C ALA A 99 1.52 -12.58 13.52
N TYR A 100 1.73 -11.53 14.32
CA TYR A 100 1.49 -11.56 15.76
C TYR A 100 0.06 -12.04 16.10
N VAL A 101 -0.92 -11.70 15.25
CA VAL A 101 -2.29 -12.22 15.36
C VAL A 101 -2.31 -13.71 15.00
N GLY A 102 -2.21 -14.56 16.03
CA GLY A 102 -2.22 -16.03 15.89
C GLY A 102 -0.84 -16.66 15.69
N LYS A 103 0.26 -15.93 15.93
CA LYS A 103 1.65 -16.40 15.83
C LYS A 103 1.95 -17.13 14.51
N ARG A 104 1.80 -16.40 13.41
CA ARG A 104 1.92 -16.89 12.04
C ARG A 104 3.35 -16.75 11.52
N LYS A 105 3.63 -17.39 10.37
CA LYS A 105 4.87 -17.20 9.61
C LYS A 105 4.74 -15.99 8.68
N VAL A 106 5.87 -15.34 8.41
CA VAL A 106 5.98 -14.27 7.40
C VAL A 106 6.91 -14.73 6.29
N LEU A 107 6.39 -14.87 5.08
CA LEU A 107 7.19 -15.02 3.87
C LEU A 107 7.55 -13.62 3.34
N TYR A 108 8.81 -13.40 2.99
CA TYR A 108 9.24 -12.16 2.35
C TYR A 108 10.13 -12.45 1.16
N ARG A 109 10.14 -11.57 0.17
CA ARG A 109 10.97 -11.78 -1.02
C ARG A 109 12.44 -11.70 -0.62
N GLU A 110 13.21 -12.74 -0.92
CA GLU A 110 14.65 -12.78 -0.65
C GLU A 110 15.34 -11.56 -1.30
N GLY A 111 16.17 -10.87 -0.52
CA GLY A 111 16.84 -9.62 -0.92
C GLY A 111 15.98 -8.35 -0.76
N ALA A 112 14.69 -8.47 -0.42
CA ALA A 112 13.75 -7.35 -0.26
C ALA A 112 13.25 -7.19 1.19
N SER A 113 14.14 -7.40 2.17
CA SER A 113 13.83 -7.25 3.60
C SER A 113 13.72 -5.77 3.99
N LEU A 114 12.52 -5.39 4.44
CA LEU A 114 12.07 -4.11 5.01
C LEU A 114 12.16 -3.97 6.54
N PHE A 115 12.56 -5.04 7.23
CA PHE A 115 12.38 -5.12 8.68
C PHE A 115 13.36 -4.21 9.42
N THR A 116 12.86 -3.50 10.43
CA THR A 116 13.69 -2.71 11.34
C THR A 116 14.26 -3.60 12.43
N LYS A 117 15.25 -3.10 13.17
CA LYS A 117 15.78 -3.80 14.36
C LYS A 117 14.68 -4.13 15.36
N ILE A 118 13.78 -3.18 15.62
CA ILE A 118 12.64 -3.34 16.53
C ILE A 118 11.67 -4.41 16.01
N GLY A 119 11.42 -4.44 14.70
CA GLY A 119 10.61 -5.47 14.07
C GLY A 119 11.20 -6.87 14.26
N LEU A 120 12.51 -7.02 14.02
CA LEU A 120 13.22 -8.29 14.20
C LEU A 120 13.19 -8.76 15.66
N GLU A 121 13.44 -7.86 16.62
CA GLU A 121 13.35 -8.16 18.06
C GLU A 121 11.93 -8.61 18.46
N LEU A 122 10.89 -7.98 17.89
CA LEU A 122 9.50 -8.39 18.11
C LEU A 122 9.24 -9.80 17.53
N ALA A 123 9.73 -10.08 16.32
CA ALA A 123 9.56 -11.39 15.72
C ALA A 123 10.21 -12.50 16.55
N GLU A 124 11.44 -12.29 17.01
CA GLU A 124 12.16 -13.23 17.87
C GLU A 124 11.41 -13.45 19.20
N LYS A 125 11.04 -12.36 19.88
CA LYS A 125 10.33 -12.41 21.16
C LYS A 125 9.03 -13.19 21.07
N GLU A 126 8.28 -13.02 19.98
CA GLU A 126 6.96 -13.62 19.81
C GLU A 126 6.98 -14.97 19.08
N GLY A 127 8.17 -15.42 18.64
CA GLY A 127 8.36 -16.67 17.90
C GLY A 127 7.76 -16.65 16.49
N ILE A 128 7.77 -15.47 15.84
CA ILE A 128 7.31 -15.29 14.46
C ILE A 128 8.44 -15.66 13.51
N GLU A 129 8.25 -16.71 12.73
CA GLU A 129 9.23 -17.16 11.74
C GLU A 129 9.21 -16.24 10.51
N LEU A 130 10.37 -15.63 10.20
CA LEU A 130 10.57 -14.82 8.99
C LEU A 130 11.34 -15.65 7.96
N ILE A 131 10.71 -15.96 6.83
CA ILE A 131 11.27 -16.86 5.81
C ILE A 131 11.54 -16.07 4.52
N PRO A 132 12.81 -15.89 4.10
CA PRO A 132 13.12 -15.37 2.78
C PRO A 132 12.75 -16.41 1.74
N VAL A 133 12.02 -16.00 0.70
CA VAL A 133 11.60 -16.88 -0.39
C VAL A 133 11.94 -16.29 -1.74
N ARG A 134 12.30 -17.15 -2.70
CA ARG A 134 12.50 -16.73 -4.10
C ARG A 134 11.22 -16.82 -4.89
N LYS A 135 10.54 -17.97 -4.77
CA LYS A 135 9.34 -18.28 -5.53
C LYS A 135 8.19 -18.68 -4.62
N VAL A 136 7.01 -18.24 -5.00
CA VAL A 136 5.74 -18.65 -4.39
C VAL A 136 4.82 -19.17 -5.48
N TYR A 137 4.09 -20.22 -5.16
CA TYR A 137 3.10 -20.82 -6.05
C TYR A 137 1.95 -21.35 -5.19
N VAL A 138 0.72 -21.07 -5.59
CA VAL A 138 -0.46 -21.48 -4.81
C VAL A 138 -1.35 -22.42 -5.63
N LYS A 139 -1.88 -23.47 -4.98
CA LYS A 139 -3.02 -24.24 -5.51
C LYS A 139 -4.16 -24.22 -4.53
N ARG A 140 -5.37 -24.39 -5.04
CA ARG A 140 -6.54 -24.70 -4.22
C ARG A 140 -6.65 -26.22 -4.01
N LYS A 141 -6.98 -26.64 -2.78
CA LYS A 141 -7.35 -28.01 -2.43
C LYS A 141 -8.62 -27.96 -1.57
N GLY A 142 -9.77 -28.17 -2.21
CA GLY A 142 -11.08 -28.00 -1.56
C GLY A 142 -11.32 -26.56 -1.11
N ASN A 143 -11.52 -26.36 0.19
CA ASN A 143 -11.69 -25.05 0.82
C ASN A 143 -10.38 -24.41 1.30
N LYS A 144 -9.24 -25.08 1.11
CA LYS A 144 -7.92 -24.63 1.57
C LYS A 144 -6.99 -24.29 0.42
N LEU A 145 -5.87 -23.67 0.77
CA LEU A 145 -4.76 -23.36 -0.11
C LEU A 145 -3.56 -24.24 0.23
N ILE A 146 -2.85 -24.70 -0.80
CA ILE A 146 -1.50 -25.24 -0.67
C ILE A 146 -0.56 -24.15 -1.15
N VAL A 147 0.19 -23.56 -0.23
CA VAL A 147 1.22 -22.56 -0.52
C VAL A 147 2.55 -23.29 -0.64
N LYS A 148 3.10 -23.31 -1.86
CA LYS A 148 4.43 -23.80 -2.13
C LYS A 148 5.38 -22.62 -2.22
N TYR A 149 6.51 -22.72 -1.54
CA TYR A 149 7.55 -21.71 -1.62
C TYR A 149 8.91 -22.37 -1.56
N ASP A 150 9.72 -22.11 -2.59
CA ASP A 150 10.98 -22.80 -2.85
C ASP A 150 10.83 -24.33 -2.70
N ALA A 151 11.50 -24.97 -1.74
CA ALA A 151 11.42 -26.42 -1.49
C ALA A 151 10.31 -26.85 -0.53
N ASN A 152 9.56 -25.89 0.05
CA ASN A 152 8.56 -26.14 1.09
C ASN A 152 7.13 -26.10 0.54
N SER A 153 6.21 -26.71 1.28
CA SER A 153 4.79 -26.72 0.96
C SER A 153 3.96 -26.80 2.24
N GLU A 154 3.00 -25.90 2.39
CA GLU A 154 2.14 -25.83 3.57
C GLU A 154 0.66 -25.71 3.17
N GLU A 155 -0.23 -26.39 3.91
CA GLU A 155 -1.68 -26.26 3.73
C GLU A 155 -2.23 -25.22 4.72
N VAL A 156 -2.90 -24.20 4.20
CA VAL A 156 -3.43 -23.06 4.96
C VAL A 156 -4.86 -22.75 4.57
N ASP A 157 -5.58 -22.08 5.46
CA ASP A 157 -6.93 -21.58 5.15
C ASP A 157 -6.83 -20.31 4.32
N ILE A 158 -5.85 -19.45 4.64
CA ILE A 158 -5.71 -18.11 4.06
C ILE A 158 -4.23 -17.76 3.83
N LEU A 159 -3.95 -17.09 2.72
CA LEU A 159 -2.69 -16.41 2.46
C LEU A 159 -2.93 -14.90 2.49
N VAL A 160 -2.21 -14.18 3.34
CA VAL A 160 -2.44 -12.75 3.57
C VAL A 160 -1.31 -11.95 2.94
N PHE A 161 -1.63 -10.99 2.06
CA PHE A 161 -0.63 -10.05 1.55
C PHE A 161 -0.62 -8.73 2.35
N ASP A 162 0.58 -8.38 2.81
CA ASP A 162 0.95 -7.21 3.63
C ASP A 162 2.34 -6.72 3.20
N ILE A 163 2.56 -6.59 1.89
CA ILE A 163 3.90 -6.43 1.29
C ILE A 163 4.61 -5.17 1.80
N VAL A 164 4.09 -4.02 1.40
CA VAL A 164 4.44 -2.68 1.89
C VAL A 164 3.19 -1.81 1.78
N LYS A 165 3.13 -0.72 2.53
CA LYS A 165 1.99 0.20 2.50
C LYS A 165 2.17 1.24 1.39
N GLN A 166 1.51 1.03 0.27
CA GLN A 166 1.55 1.92 -0.90
C GLN A 166 0.63 3.14 -0.69
N PRO A 167 1.14 4.39 -0.78
CA PRO A 167 0.31 5.58 -0.77
C PRO A 167 -0.79 5.55 -1.84
N LYS A 168 -1.98 6.01 -1.47
CA LYS A 168 -3.09 6.22 -2.40
C LYS A 168 -2.84 7.53 -3.16
N LEU A 169 -2.35 7.48 -4.39
CA LEU A 169 -1.93 8.70 -5.09
C LEU A 169 -3.05 9.47 -5.75
N GLU A 170 -4.22 8.87 -5.90
CA GLU A 170 -5.21 9.34 -6.88
C GLU A 170 -5.64 10.77 -6.59
N ILE A 171 -5.96 11.07 -5.33
CA ILE A 171 -6.43 12.40 -4.94
C ILE A 171 -5.32 13.45 -4.91
N THR A 172 -4.12 13.08 -4.44
CA THR A 172 -2.98 14.02 -4.39
C THR A 172 -2.55 14.38 -5.81
N TYR A 173 -2.43 13.38 -6.70
CA TYR A 173 -2.05 13.57 -8.09
C TYR A 173 -3.10 14.36 -8.86
N ASN A 174 -4.37 14.04 -8.68
CA ASN A 174 -5.49 14.75 -9.32
C ASN A 174 -5.61 16.22 -8.87
N LEU A 175 -5.11 16.55 -7.67
CA LEU A 175 -5.02 17.93 -7.17
C LEU A 175 -3.72 18.66 -7.57
N GLY A 176 -2.84 18.01 -8.33
CA GLY A 176 -1.61 18.61 -8.87
C GLY A 176 -0.32 18.25 -8.13
N ILE A 177 -0.39 17.41 -7.11
CA ILE A 177 0.80 16.96 -6.36
C ILE A 177 1.43 15.78 -7.10
N ASN A 178 2.55 16.03 -7.77
CA ASN A 178 3.37 14.97 -8.37
C ASN A 178 3.87 13.98 -7.32
N TYR A 179 4.35 12.82 -7.74
CA TYR A 179 4.91 11.79 -6.85
C TYR A 179 6.32 11.40 -7.27
N LYS A 180 7.03 10.74 -6.37
CA LYS A 180 8.36 10.15 -6.58
C LYS A 180 8.32 8.65 -6.34
N PHE A 181 8.99 7.88 -7.19
CA PHE A 181 9.16 6.45 -6.98
C PHE A 181 10.34 6.21 -6.02
N TYR A 182 10.05 5.60 -4.87
CA TYR A 182 11.05 5.25 -3.88
C TYR A 182 11.50 3.80 -4.09
N LYS A 183 12.62 3.63 -4.82
CA LYS A 183 13.17 2.34 -5.26
C LYS A 183 13.46 1.36 -4.12
N LYS A 184 13.89 1.86 -2.97
CA LYS A 184 14.18 1.00 -1.82
C LYS A 184 12.93 0.29 -1.30
N MET A 185 11.76 0.93 -1.30
CA MET A 185 10.53 0.28 -0.82
C MET A 185 9.57 -0.09 -1.94
N HIS A 186 9.88 0.26 -3.19
CA HIS A 186 8.99 0.15 -4.34
C HIS A 186 7.63 0.82 -4.12
N ILE A 187 7.63 1.98 -3.45
CA ILE A 187 6.42 2.80 -3.23
C ILE A 187 6.46 4.07 -4.06
N TYR A 188 5.30 4.56 -4.46
CA TYR A 188 5.17 5.88 -5.07
C TYR A 188 4.58 6.81 -4.03
N SER A 189 5.33 7.83 -3.65
CA SER A 189 4.92 8.77 -2.62
C SER A 189 4.65 10.15 -3.22
N PRO A 190 3.57 10.85 -2.82
CA PRO A 190 3.37 12.26 -3.19
C PRO A 190 4.62 13.08 -2.85
N THR A 191 4.88 14.13 -3.60
CA THR A 191 6.00 15.05 -3.34
C THR A 191 5.68 15.88 -2.10
N HIS A 192 6.57 15.85 -1.12
CA HIS A 192 6.49 16.61 0.12
C HIS A 192 7.86 16.70 0.80
N ASN A 193 8.04 17.67 1.70
CA ASN A 193 9.19 17.72 2.60
C ASN A 193 9.05 16.71 3.77
N ILE A 194 10.05 16.60 4.64
CA ILE A 194 10.01 15.65 5.77
C ILE A 194 8.81 15.85 6.72
N LEU A 195 8.30 17.06 6.84
CA LEU A 195 7.14 17.39 7.67
C LEU A 195 5.79 17.15 6.97
N GLY A 196 5.81 16.74 5.70
CA GLY A 196 4.59 16.50 4.93
C GLY A 196 4.15 17.67 4.06
N GLU A 197 4.90 18.76 4.00
CA GLU A 197 4.45 20.00 3.36
C GLU A 197 4.79 20.03 1.87
N PHE A 198 3.85 20.56 1.08
CA PHE A 198 4.01 20.87 -0.33
C PHE A 198 3.06 22.00 -0.71
N GLU A 199 3.57 23.22 -0.95
CA GLU A 199 2.75 24.42 -1.19
C GLU A 199 1.66 24.58 -0.09
N GLN A 200 0.38 24.73 -0.46
CA GLN A 200 -0.76 24.77 0.46
C GLN A 200 -1.23 23.40 1.00
N PHE A 201 -0.52 22.32 0.68
CA PHE A 201 -0.89 20.96 1.00
C PHE A 201 -0.02 20.36 2.10
N LYS A 202 -0.62 19.51 2.94
CA LYS A 202 0.09 18.66 3.89
C LYS A 202 -0.28 17.21 3.68
N ILE A 203 0.69 16.30 3.62
CA ILE A 203 0.50 14.86 3.47
C ILE A 203 1.00 14.16 4.74
N VAL A 204 0.12 13.44 5.41
CA VAL A 204 0.39 12.84 6.72
C VAL A 204 0.02 11.36 6.76
N GLY A 205 0.65 10.63 7.67
CA GLY A 205 0.38 9.22 7.91
C GLY A 205 0.60 8.32 6.69
N GLY A 206 -0.28 7.33 6.52
CA GLY A 206 -0.16 6.37 5.41
C GLY A 206 -0.25 6.98 4.01
N SER A 207 -0.71 8.22 3.87
CA SER A 207 -0.75 8.96 2.59
C SER A 207 0.65 9.25 2.04
N ARG A 208 1.70 9.08 2.85
CA ARG A 208 3.13 9.22 2.51
C ARG A 208 3.95 7.98 2.85
N GLY A 209 3.30 6.81 2.93
CA GLY A 209 3.97 5.51 3.07
C GLY A 209 4.21 5.06 4.50
N ILE A 210 3.80 5.84 5.50
CA ILE A 210 3.95 5.48 6.92
C ILE A 210 3.00 4.33 7.26
N TYR A 211 3.57 3.19 7.65
CA TYR A 211 2.80 2.01 8.05
C TYR A 211 2.51 1.93 9.55
N ASP A 212 3.44 2.35 10.41
CA ASP A 212 3.27 2.35 11.86
C ASP A 212 2.25 3.39 12.35
N ASP A 213 1.33 2.98 13.22
CA ASP A 213 0.23 3.81 13.71
C ASP A 213 0.70 5.00 14.55
N GLU A 214 1.72 4.81 15.39
CA GLU A 214 2.25 5.88 16.24
C GLU A 214 3.05 6.89 15.43
N LEU A 215 3.90 6.42 14.51
CA LEU A 215 4.59 7.30 13.56
C LEU A 215 3.58 8.06 12.69
N SER A 216 2.46 7.43 12.30
CA SER A 216 1.38 8.09 11.57
C SER A 216 0.73 9.20 12.41
N PHE A 217 0.47 8.95 13.70
CA PHE A 217 -0.02 9.97 14.63
C PHE A 217 0.97 11.12 14.79
N LEU A 218 2.24 10.82 15.04
CA LEU A 218 3.32 11.80 15.18
C LEU A 218 3.47 12.65 13.91
N SER A 219 3.41 12.04 12.72
CA SER A 219 3.50 12.79 11.46
C SER A 219 2.39 13.85 11.32
N SER A 220 1.20 13.55 11.84
CA SER A 220 0.07 14.49 11.83
C SER A 220 0.27 15.65 12.81
N LYS A 221 0.99 15.41 13.91
CA LYS A 221 1.36 16.45 14.88
C LYS A 221 2.53 17.29 14.39
N ALA A 222 3.53 16.65 13.79
CA ALA A 222 4.71 17.31 13.25
C ALA A 222 4.35 18.28 12.11
N ALA A 223 3.38 17.92 11.25
CA ALA A 223 2.83 18.82 10.23
C ALA A 223 2.12 20.08 10.79
N LEU A 224 1.89 20.12 12.11
CA LEU A 224 1.36 21.27 12.85
C LEU A 224 2.44 21.92 13.76
N GLY A 225 3.70 21.52 13.62
CA GLY A 225 4.81 22.02 14.44
C GLY A 225 4.90 21.41 15.85
N ILE A 226 4.20 20.31 16.13
CA ILE A 226 4.14 19.68 17.45
C ILE A 226 4.80 18.30 17.41
N TYR A 227 5.62 17.95 18.41
CA TYR A 227 6.33 16.66 18.48
C TYR A 227 7.22 16.38 17.24
N VAL A 228 7.82 17.44 16.68
CA VAL A 228 8.67 17.34 15.48
C VAL A 228 9.88 16.45 15.74
N ASP A 229 10.55 16.62 16.88
CA ASP A 229 11.74 15.84 17.23
C ASP A 229 11.41 14.35 17.45
N ASP A 230 10.32 14.05 18.16
CA ASP A 230 9.84 12.67 18.36
C ASP A 230 9.51 12.00 17.02
N PHE A 231 8.84 12.74 16.14
CA PHE A 231 8.52 12.27 14.79
C PHE A 231 9.78 11.95 13.98
N ILE A 232 10.75 12.87 13.92
CA ILE A 232 11.98 12.68 13.16
C ILE A 232 12.81 11.54 13.75
N SER A 233 12.90 11.45 15.08
CA SER A 233 13.61 10.38 15.79
C SER A 233 13.05 9.01 15.40
N LYS A 234 11.73 8.83 15.51
CA LYS A 234 11.08 7.56 15.17
C LYS A 234 11.11 7.28 13.66
N LEU A 235 11.03 8.31 12.81
CA LEU A 235 11.13 8.12 11.37
C LEU A 235 12.48 7.54 10.97
N LYS A 236 13.59 8.00 11.58
CA LYS A 236 14.97 7.55 11.33
C LYS A 236 15.17 6.04 11.53
N GLU A 237 14.36 5.43 12.37
CA GLU A 237 14.39 3.99 12.63
C GLU A 237 13.72 3.16 11.53
N THR A 238 13.05 3.82 10.56
CA THR A 238 12.31 3.15 9.49
C THR A 238 13.03 3.23 8.15
N PRO A 239 12.82 2.27 7.24
CA PRO A 239 13.34 2.32 5.87
C PRO A 239 12.85 3.56 5.11
N LEU A 240 11.70 4.11 5.48
CA LEU A 240 11.11 5.30 4.84
C LEU A 240 11.97 6.55 5.03
N TYR A 241 12.82 6.63 6.06
CA TYR A 241 13.71 7.78 6.25
C TYR A 241 14.63 8.01 5.04
N GLY A 242 15.03 6.94 4.35
CA GLY A 242 15.86 7.03 3.15
C GLY A 242 15.22 7.84 2.02
N PHE A 243 13.88 7.89 1.93
CA PHE A 243 13.16 8.75 0.98
C PHE A 243 13.50 10.24 1.17
N TYR A 244 13.72 10.67 2.42
CA TYR A 244 13.99 12.07 2.74
C TYR A 244 15.48 12.44 2.64
N ASN A 245 16.38 11.46 2.70
CA ASN A 245 17.83 11.68 2.56
C ASN A 245 18.36 11.26 1.19
N ASN A 246 17.49 11.02 0.22
CA ASN A 246 17.88 10.62 -1.13
C ASN A 246 18.70 9.30 -1.17
N ASP A 247 18.42 8.37 -0.26
CA ASP A 247 18.95 7.00 -0.33
C ASP A 247 18.18 6.21 -1.39
N TYR A 248 18.67 6.26 -2.63
CA TYR A 248 18.10 5.53 -3.75
C TYR A 248 18.70 4.13 -3.93
N SER A 249 19.21 3.52 -2.84
CA SER A 249 19.56 2.10 -2.86
C SER A 249 18.38 1.28 -3.39
N GLU A 250 18.68 0.39 -4.31
CA GLU A 250 17.69 -0.42 -4.99
C GLU A 250 17.73 -1.84 -4.47
N ILE A 251 16.55 -2.36 -4.13
CA ILE A 251 16.35 -3.77 -3.78
C ILE A 251 15.51 -4.45 -4.86
N PRO A 252 15.48 -5.79 -4.93
CA PRO A 252 14.44 -6.49 -5.67
C PRO A 252 13.04 -6.02 -5.25
N SER A 253 12.09 -6.04 -6.18
CA SER A 253 10.72 -5.66 -5.83
C SER A 253 10.19 -6.58 -4.72
N PRO A 254 9.64 -6.01 -3.63
CA PRO A 254 9.03 -6.80 -2.56
C PRO A 254 7.71 -7.46 -3.03
N TYR A 255 7.17 -7.05 -4.18
CA TYR A 255 5.93 -7.58 -4.73
C TYR A 255 6.12 -8.76 -5.68
N ILE A 256 7.33 -9.01 -6.21
CA ILE A 256 7.55 -9.97 -7.30
C ILE A 256 8.20 -11.24 -6.78
N PHE A 257 7.41 -12.29 -6.66
CA PHE A 257 7.83 -13.62 -6.23
C PHE A 257 7.93 -14.60 -7.41
N ASP A 258 7.35 -14.30 -8.57
CA ASP A 258 7.58 -15.04 -9.80
C ASP A 258 7.26 -14.17 -11.01
N ASP A 259 7.70 -14.58 -12.20
CA ASP A 259 7.34 -13.95 -13.49
C ASP A 259 6.04 -14.54 -14.07
N THR A 260 5.12 -14.98 -13.21
CA THR A 260 3.85 -15.61 -13.58
C THR A 260 2.71 -15.11 -12.70
N GLY A 261 1.47 -15.28 -13.16
CA GLY A 261 0.25 -14.86 -12.45
C GLY A 261 -0.37 -13.57 -12.99
N TYR A 262 -1.33 -13.04 -12.25
CA TYR A 262 -2.13 -11.88 -12.64
C TYR A 262 -1.46 -10.57 -12.25
N PHE A 263 -1.40 -9.65 -13.22
CA PHE A 263 -1.11 -8.24 -12.96
C PHE A 263 -2.39 -7.45 -12.71
N CYS A 264 -3.47 -7.74 -13.43
CA CYS A 264 -4.75 -7.05 -13.33
C CYS A 264 -5.92 -8.03 -13.34
N GLU A 265 -6.42 -8.39 -12.16
CA GLU A 265 -7.60 -9.26 -11.99
C GLU A 265 -8.89 -8.65 -12.57
N CYS A 266 -8.99 -7.31 -12.66
CA CYS A 266 -10.21 -6.68 -13.20
C CYS A 266 -10.40 -6.90 -14.70
N GLU A 267 -9.30 -7.13 -15.43
CA GLU A 267 -9.25 -7.21 -16.90
C GLU A 267 -8.61 -8.53 -17.36
N ASP A 268 -8.47 -9.50 -16.44
CA ASP A 268 -7.82 -10.80 -16.68
C ASP A 268 -6.43 -10.71 -17.34
N ILE A 269 -5.63 -9.69 -17.00
CA ILE A 269 -4.29 -9.51 -17.57
C ILE A 269 -3.23 -10.19 -16.72
N THR A 270 -2.45 -11.07 -17.35
CA THR A 270 -1.41 -11.89 -16.73
C THR A 270 0.00 -11.48 -17.15
N ALA A 271 1.01 -12.11 -16.55
CA ALA A 271 2.40 -11.96 -16.96
C ALA A 271 2.64 -12.39 -18.42
N ASP A 272 1.91 -13.39 -18.91
CA ASP A 272 1.98 -13.87 -20.30
C ASP A 272 1.48 -12.83 -21.31
N ASP A 273 0.63 -11.90 -20.87
CA ASP A 273 0.17 -10.78 -21.70
C ASP A 273 1.17 -9.63 -21.72
N ILE A 274 1.85 -9.37 -20.60
CA ILE A 274 2.74 -8.21 -20.43
C ILE A 274 4.15 -8.52 -20.97
N ILE A 275 4.76 -9.64 -20.58
CA ILE A 275 6.17 -9.96 -20.90
C ILE A 275 6.46 -9.91 -22.41
N PRO A 276 5.60 -10.46 -23.31
CA PRO A 276 5.82 -10.34 -24.75
C PRO A 276 5.76 -8.90 -25.27
N LYS A 277 5.02 -8.00 -24.61
CA LYS A 277 4.97 -6.57 -24.99
C LYS A 277 6.24 -5.85 -24.58
N LEU A 278 6.85 -6.23 -23.45
CA LEU A 278 8.16 -5.71 -23.06
C LEU A 278 9.22 -6.01 -24.13
N LYS A 279 9.21 -7.23 -24.68
CA LYS A 279 10.10 -7.64 -25.79
C LYS A 279 9.86 -6.84 -27.08
N LYS A 280 8.69 -6.22 -27.23
CA LYS A 280 8.35 -5.32 -28.35
C LYS A 280 8.71 -3.85 -28.08
N GLY A 281 9.30 -3.54 -26.91
CA GLY A 281 9.76 -2.19 -26.57
C GLY A 281 8.79 -1.35 -25.73
N TYR A 282 7.65 -1.91 -25.29
CA TYR A 282 6.72 -1.20 -24.39
C TYR A 282 7.23 -1.30 -22.95
N THR A 283 7.93 -0.28 -22.45
CA THR A 283 8.69 -0.36 -21.18
C THR A 283 8.16 0.52 -20.05
N ASP A 284 6.99 1.13 -20.22
CA ASP A 284 6.36 1.99 -19.22
C ASP A 284 4.89 1.61 -18.95
N VAL A 285 4.36 2.04 -17.80
CA VAL A 285 3.02 1.64 -17.36
C VAL A 285 1.91 2.15 -18.30
N GLU A 286 2.10 3.32 -18.92
CA GLU A 286 1.11 3.92 -19.82
C GLU A 286 1.09 3.25 -21.20
N SER A 287 2.25 2.80 -21.70
CA SER A 287 2.29 1.97 -22.92
C SER A 287 1.70 0.59 -22.67
N ILE A 288 2.04 -0.07 -21.55
CA ILE A 288 1.44 -1.36 -21.17
C ILE A 288 -0.08 -1.27 -21.06
N LYS A 289 -0.59 -0.26 -20.35
CA LYS A 289 -2.03 0.01 -20.27
C LYS A 289 -2.69 0.07 -21.65
N ARG A 290 -2.11 0.78 -22.61
CA ARG A 290 -2.69 0.95 -23.96
C ARG A 290 -2.69 -0.34 -24.78
N VAL A 291 -1.67 -1.17 -24.64
CA VAL A 291 -1.50 -2.37 -25.49
C VAL A 291 -2.08 -3.65 -24.89
N THR A 292 -2.37 -3.67 -23.58
CA THR A 292 -2.99 -4.82 -22.91
C THR A 292 -4.38 -4.54 -22.35
N GLY A 293 -4.75 -3.29 -22.09
CA GLY A 293 -5.97 -2.96 -21.33
C GLY A 293 -5.77 -3.02 -19.81
N ALA A 294 -4.59 -3.36 -19.30
CA ALA A 294 -4.34 -3.28 -17.86
C ALA A 294 -4.64 -1.86 -17.33
N CYS A 295 -5.15 -1.78 -16.10
CA CYS A 295 -5.54 -0.53 -15.43
C CYS A 295 -6.86 0.12 -15.88
N THR A 296 -7.62 -0.45 -16.82
CA THR A 296 -8.88 0.18 -17.30
C THR A 296 -10.15 -0.33 -16.62
N GLY A 297 -10.05 -1.38 -15.80
CA GLY A 297 -11.22 -1.97 -15.14
C GLY A 297 -11.83 -1.15 -14.01
N LYS A 298 -12.78 -1.75 -13.29
CA LYS A 298 -13.56 -1.06 -12.23
C LYS A 298 -12.71 -0.41 -11.15
N CYS A 299 -11.54 -0.99 -10.84
CA CYS A 299 -10.63 -0.38 -9.89
C CYS A 299 -9.92 0.87 -10.44
N GLN A 300 -9.85 1.07 -11.76
CA GLN A 300 -9.18 2.18 -12.45
C GLN A 300 -7.67 2.24 -12.17
N GLY A 301 -6.98 1.09 -12.24
CA GLY A 301 -5.53 1.02 -12.07
C GLY A 301 -5.02 1.14 -10.63
N LYS A 302 -5.94 1.24 -9.67
CA LYS A 302 -5.67 1.42 -8.24
C LYS A 302 -4.79 0.34 -7.59
N LEU A 303 -4.65 -0.82 -8.21
CA LEU A 303 -3.79 -1.92 -7.75
C LEU A 303 -2.70 -2.23 -8.77
N CYS A 304 -3.11 -2.63 -9.98
CA CYS A 304 -2.22 -3.12 -11.02
C CYS A 304 -1.22 -2.08 -11.54
N ALA A 305 -1.54 -0.77 -11.54
CA ALA A 305 -0.59 0.24 -12.00
C ALA A 305 0.68 0.23 -11.14
N TYR A 306 0.53 0.07 -9.82
CA TYR A 306 1.63 0.02 -8.88
C TYR A 306 2.45 -1.27 -9.01
N LEU A 307 1.78 -2.42 -9.20
CA LEU A 307 2.45 -3.70 -9.40
C LEU A 307 3.27 -3.71 -10.70
N ILE A 308 2.66 -3.27 -11.81
CA ILE A 308 3.34 -3.11 -13.11
C ILE A 308 4.48 -2.10 -12.97
N GLY A 309 4.23 -0.96 -12.32
CA GLY A 309 5.26 0.05 -12.08
C GLY A 309 6.47 -0.49 -11.33
N SER A 310 6.24 -1.28 -10.27
CA SER A 310 7.32 -1.94 -9.52
C SER A 310 8.03 -3.01 -10.35
N TYR A 311 7.29 -3.81 -11.13
CA TYR A 311 7.85 -4.82 -12.03
C TYR A 311 8.78 -4.20 -13.09
N LEU A 312 8.35 -3.09 -13.69
CA LEU A 312 9.11 -2.36 -14.71
C LEU A 312 10.14 -1.39 -14.12
N LYS A 313 10.16 -1.21 -12.80
CA LYS A 313 10.92 -0.15 -12.12
C LYS A 313 10.64 1.24 -12.70
N SER A 314 9.39 1.48 -13.08
CA SER A 314 8.98 2.68 -13.80
C SER A 314 8.85 3.86 -12.84
N GLU A 315 9.46 5.00 -13.17
CA GLU A 315 9.34 6.25 -12.39
C GLU A 315 7.94 6.87 -12.47
N ARG A 316 7.13 6.46 -13.46
CA ARG A 316 5.80 7.02 -13.72
C ARG A 316 4.76 5.90 -13.81
N LEU A 317 3.61 6.17 -13.20
CA LEU A 317 2.40 5.37 -13.32
C LEU A 317 1.48 5.98 -14.38
N ILE A 318 0.25 5.48 -14.40
CA ILE A 318 -0.82 6.04 -15.20
C ILE A 318 -1.28 7.41 -14.67
N THR A 319 -1.99 8.14 -15.53
CA THR A 319 -2.75 9.33 -15.10
C THR A 319 -4.01 8.89 -14.35
N PHE A 320 -4.14 9.31 -13.08
CA PHE A 320 -5.39 9.16 -12.32
C PHE A 320 -6.34 10.32 -12.61
N ARG A 321 -7.49 10.03 -13.21
CA ARG A 321 -8.47 11.04 -13.67
C ARG A 321 -9.70 11.10 -12.76
N SER A 322 -10.35 12.26 -12.76
CA SER A 322 -11.68 12.42 -12.15
C SER A 322 -12.75 11.71 -13.00
N PRO A 323 -13.80 11.13 -12.39
CA PRO A 323 -13.96 10.94 -10.96
C PRO A 323 -13.07 9.80 -10.43
N ILE A 324 -12.39 10.05 -9.30
CA ILE A 324 -11.47 9.09 -8.67
C ILE A 324 -12.21 7.84 -8.19
N TYR A 325 -13.42 8.04 -7.66
CA TYR A 325 -14.33 7.00 -7.24
C TYR A 325 -15.62 7.12 -8.03
N SER A 326 -16.09 5.99 -8.55
CA SER A 326 -17.38 5.93 -9.23
C SER A 326 -18.51 6.10 -8.20
N ILE A 327 -19.50 6.91 -8.54
CA ILE A 327 -20.79 6.98 -7.86
C ILE A 327 -21.77 6.31 -8.82
N VAL A 328 -21.83 4.97 -8.79
CA VAL A 328 -22.94 4.24 -9.41
C VAL A 328 -24.04 4.11 -8.39
#